data_AF-A0A1J0MKT6-F1
#
_entry.id   AF-A0A1J0MKT6-F1
#
_cell.length_a   1.000
_cell.length_b   1.000
_cell.length_c   1.000
_cell.angle_alpha   90.00
_cell.angle_beta   90.00
_cell.angle_gamma   90.00
#
_symmetry.space_group_name_H-M   'P 1'
#
loop_
_entity.id
_entity.type
_entity.pdbx_description
1 polymer ?
#
loop_
_entity_poly.entity_id
_entity_poly.type
_entity_poly.pdbx_seq_one_letter_code
_entity_poly.pdbx_strand_id
1 'polypeptide(L)'
;NGGSPVIGYHLERKERNSILWTRVNKTIIHDTQFKAQNLEEGIEYEFRVYAENIVGVGKASKNSECYVARDPCDPPGTPEAIIVKRNEITLQWTKPVYDGGSMITGYIVEKRDLPEGRWMKASFTNVIETQFTVSGLTEDQRYEFRVIAKNAAGTLSKPSDSTGPITAKDEVELPRISMDPKFRDTIVVNAGETFRLEADVHGKPLPTIEWLRGDKEVEESARCEIKNTDFKALLIVKDAIRIDGGQYILRASNVAGSKSFPV
;
A
#
# COMPACT_ATOMS: atom_id res chain seq x y z
N ASN A 1 43.64 -18.65 -19.34
CA ASN A 1 43.55 -18.04 -20.69
C ASN A 1 44.58 -18.71 -21.60
N GLY A 2 44.31 -19.91 -22.12
CA GLY A 2 45.19 -20.60 -23.08
C GLY A 2 45.25 -19.93 -24.46
N GLY A 3 45.38 -18.60 -24.51
CA GLY A 3 45.58 -17.77 -25.71
C GLY A 3 44.35 -17.49 -26.57
N SER A 4 43.36 -18.40 -26.64
CA SER A 4 42.23 -18.28 -27.57
C SER A 4 40.96 -17.69 -26.94
N PRO A 5 40.16 -16.91 -27.69
CA PRO A 5 38.90 -16.34 -27.20
C PRO A 5 37.86 -17.43 -26.91
N VAL A 6 37.05 -17.20 -25.87
CA VAL A 6 35.93 -18.08 -25.52
C VAL A 6 34.83 -17.92 -26.56
N ILE A 7 34.35 -19.04 -27.10
CA ILE A 7 33.27 -19.08 -28.10
C ILE A 7 31.90 -19.38 -27.46
N GLY A 8 31.90 -19.87 -26.22
CA GLY A 8 30.70 -20.04 -25.41
C GLY A 8 30.92 -20.95 -24.21
N TYR A 9 29.83 -21.44 -23.63
CA TYR A 9 29.82 -22.13 -22.36
C TYR A 9 28.97 -23.41 -22.38
N HIS A 10 29.27 -24.32 -21.46
CA HIS A 10 28.44 -25.46 -21.10
C HIS A 10 28.09 -25.42 -19.62
N LEU A 11 26.86 -25.82 -19.30
CA LEU A 11 26.34 -25.86 -17.95
C LEU A 11 26.08 -27.32 -17.56
N GLU A 12 26.56 -27.70 -16.38
CA GLU A 12 26.18 -28.95 -15.73
C GLU A 12 25.47 -28.68 -14.41
N ARG A 13 24.55 -29.58 -14.05
CA ARG A 13 23.87 -29.60 -12.76
C ARG A 13 24.11 -30.93 -12.06
N LYS A 14 24.06 -30.93 -10.74
CA LYS A 14 23.85 -32.14 -9.92
C LYS A 14 22.87 -31.84 -8.81
N GLU A 15 22.16 -32.86 -8.35
CA GLU A 15 21.44 -32.78 -7.08
C GLU A 15 22.44 -32.73 -5.92
N ARG A 16 22.10 -32.05 -4.83
CA ARG A 16 22.98 -31.90 -3.65
C ARG A 16 23.49 -33.23 -3.12
N ASN A 17 22.59 -34.22 -3.03
CA ASN A 17 22.88 -35.55 -2.49
C ASN A 17 23.43 -36.53 -3.55
N SER A 18 23.56 -36.09 -4.80
CA SER A 18 24.12 -36.89 -5.88
C SER A 18 25.57 -36.49 -6.16
N ILE A 19 26.34 -37.45 -6.67
CA ILE A 19 27.68 -37.21 -7.23
C ILE A 19 27.64 -37.08 -8.76
N LEU A 20 26.50 -37.37 -9.38
CA LEU A 20 26.33 -37.40 -10.83
C LEU A 20 26.07 -36.00 -11.38
N TRP A 21 26.99 -35.52 -12.20
CA TRP A 21 26.80 -34.30 -12.98
C TRP A 21 26.12 -34.63 -14.31
N THR A 22 25.09 -33.85 -14.64
CA THR A 22 24.34 -33.95 -15.89
C THR A 22 24.44 -32.65 -16.65
N ARG A 23 24.79 -32.72 -17.94
CA ARG A 23 24.81 -31.56 -18.82
C ARG A 23 23.39 -31.04 -19.06
N VAL A 24 23.21 -29.73 -18.86
CA VAL A 24 21.90 -29.06 -18.94
C VAL A 24 21.59 -28.60 -20.38
N ASN A 25 22.60 -28.11 -21.11
CA ASN A 25 22.46 -27.59 -22.47
C ASN A 25 22.91 -28.61 -23.53
N LYS A 26 22.19 -28.68 -24.65
CA LYS A 26 22.61 -29.50 -25.82
C LYS A 26 23.49 -28.73 -26.79
N THR A 27 23.21 -27.44 -26.98
CA THR A 27 23.96 -26.51 -27.82
C THR A 27 24.81 -25.59 -26.96
N ILE A 28 25.90 -25.05 -27.51
CA ILE A 28 26.76 -24.10 -26.81
C ILE A 28 25.96 -22.87 -26.36
N ILE A 29 26.25 -22.38 -25.15
CA ILE A 29 25.62 -21.19 -24.60
C ILE A 29 26.51 -20.00 -24.97
N HIS A 30 26.02 -19.08 -25.79
CA HIS A 30 26.80 -17.90 -26.20
C HIS A 30 26.74 -16.76 -25.17
N ASP A 31 25.63 -16.65 -24.43
CA ASP A 31 25.44 -15.65 -23.39
C ASP A 31 26.01 -16.10 -22.03
N THR A 32 26.15 -15.15 -21.11
CA THR A 32 26.51 -15.42 -19.70
C THR A 32 25.30 -15.74 -18.82
N GLN A 33 24.13 -16.00 -19.43
CA GLN A 33 22.88 -16.37 -18.76
C GLN A 33 22.26 -17.59 -19.44
N PHE A 34 21.69 -18.51 -18.64
CA PHE A 34 21.02 -19.70 -19.17
C PHE A 34 19.91 -20.16 -18.23
N LYS A 35 18.73 -20.46 -18.77
CA LYS A 35 17.59 -20.99 -17.99
C LYS A 35 17.65 -22.53 -17.98
N ALA A 36 18.03 -23.11 -16.84
CA ALA A 36 17.93 -24.55 -16.62
C ALA A 36 16.44 -24.97 -16.60
N GLN A 37 16.13 -26.11 -17.23
CA GLN A 37 14.78 -26.67 -17.34
C GLN A 37 14.74 -28.09 -16.77
N ASN A 38 13.55 -28.61 -16.51
CA ASN A 38 13.32 -29.97 -15.99
C ASN A 38 14.04 -30.23 -14.67
N LEU A 39 14.02 -29.23 -13.78
CA LEU A 39 14.39 -29.40 -12.38
C LEU A 39 13.18 -29.96 -11.62
N GLU A 40 13.42 -30.82 -10.64
CA GLU A 40 12.36 -31.33 -9.78
C GLU A 40 12.12 -30.37 -8.62
N GLU A 41 10.87 -29.96 -8.41
CA GLU A 41 10.50 -29.01 -7.37
C GLU A 41 10.90 -29.52 -5.97
N GLY A 42 11.46 -28.64 -5.15
CA GLY A 42 11.92 -28.96 -3.80
C GLY A 42 13.30 -29.60 -3.74
N ILE A 43 13.91 -29.96 -4.87
CA ILE A 43 15.27 -30.53 -4.93
C ILE A 43 16.32 -29.43 -4.98
N GLU A 44 17.39 -29.61 -4.20
CA GLU A 44 18.56 -28.73 -4.19
C GLU A 44 19.54 -29.13 -5.29
N TYR A 45 19.94 -28.16 -6.10
CA TYR A 45 20.91 -28.33 -7.19
C TYR A 45 22.15 -27.46 -6.99
N GLU A 46 23.29 -28.01 -7.38
CA GLU A 46 24.53 -27.27 -7.63
C GLU A 46 24.78 -27.20 -9.13
N PHE A 47 25.39 -26.10 -9.57
CA PHE A 47 25.73 -25.85 -10.96
C PHE A 47 27.22 -25.58 -11.13
N ARG A 48 27.77 -25.96 -12.28
CA ARG A 48 29.13 -25.58 -12.68
C ARG A 48 29.17 -25.30 -14.17
N VAL A 49 30.04 -24.39 -14.57
CA VAL A 49 30.16 -23.89 -15.94
C VAL A 49 31.52 -24.26 -16.52
N TYR A 50 31.54 -24.60 -17.81
CA TYR A 50 32.75 -24.84 -18.59
C TYR A 50 32.82 -23.81 -19.71
N ALA A 51 33.98 -23.20 -19.93
CA ALA A 51 34.21 -22.36 -21.09
C ALA A 51 34.76 -23.18 -22.26
N GLU A 52 34.27 -22.95 -23.47
CA GLU A 52 34.79 -23.56 -24.69
C GLU A 52 35.48 -22.49 -25.56
N ASN A 53 36.60 -22.86 -26.17
CA ASN A 53 37.27 -22.07 -27.21
C ASN A 53 37.58 -22.99 -28.41
N ILE A 54 38.31 -22.48 -29.40
CA ILE A 54 38.70 -23.25 -30.59
C ILE A 54 39.50 -24.53 -30.29
N VAL A 55 40.14 -24.63 -29.11
CA VAL A 55 40.90 -25.81 -28.68
C VAL A 55 39.98 -26.83 -28.02
N GLY A 56 38.83 -26.39 -27.50
CA GLY A 56 37.81 -27.24 -26.90
C GLY A 56 37.34 -26.75 -25.53
N VAL A 57 36.74 -27.66 -24.78
CA VAL A 57 36.13 -27.38 -23.47
C VAL A 57 37.21 -27.34 -22.37
N GLY A 58 37.26 -26.23 -21.65
CA GLY A 58 38.18 -26.01 -20.54
C GLY A 58 37.80 -26.73 -19.26
N LYS A 59 38.45 -26.37 -18.15
CA LYS A 59 38.12 -26.91 -16.81
C LYS A 59 36.80 -26.32 -16.29
N ALA A 60 36.13 -27.08 -15.43
CA ALA A 60 34.93 -26.62 -14.73
C ALA A 60 35.23 -25.42 -13.82
N SER A 61 34.24 -24.54 -13.65
CA SER A 61 34.24 -23.51 -12.63
C SER A 61 34.17 -24.11 -11.21
N LYS A 62 34.29 -23.24 -10.19
CA LYS A 62 33.79 -23.58 -8.85
C LYS A 62 32.29 -23.88 -8.93
N ASN A 63 31.82 -24.79 -8.08
CA ASN A 63 30.40 -25.05 -7.94
C ASN A 63 29.69 -23.79 -7.42
N SER A 64 28.45 -23.60 -7.85
CA SER A 64 27.55 -22.62 -7.24
C SER A 64 27.20 -23.00 -5.80
N GLU A 65 26.57 -22.07 -5.08
CA GLU A 65 25.78 -22.45 -3.90
C GLU A 65 24.65 -23.43 -4.29
N CYS A 66 24.09 -24.12 -3.30
CA CYS A 66 22.91 -24.96 -3.51
C CYS A 66 21.67 -24.10 -3.68
N TYR A 67 20.87 -24.38 -4.71
CA TYR A 67 19.58 -23.71 -4.93
C TYR A 67 18.46 -24.74 -4.99
N VAL A 68 17.42 -24.53 -4.18
CA VAL A 68 16.19 -25.33 -4.26
C VAL A 68 15.44 -24.93 -5.53
N ALA A 69 15.10 -25.90 -6.37
CA ALA A 69 14.22 -25.67 -7.51
C ALA A 69 12.81 -25.37 -7.01
N ARG A 70 12.35 -24.14 -7.19
CA ARG A 70 10.99 -23.68 -6.89
C ARG A 70 10.57 -22.66 -7.93
N ASP A 71 9.27 -22.60 -8.16
CA ASP A 71 8.73 -21.52 -8.97
C ASP A 71 8.83 -20.19 -8.22
N PRO A 72 9.09 -19.09 -8.95
CA PRO A 72 9.18 -17.78 -8.33
C PRO A 72 7.83 -17.39 -7.73
N CYS A 73 7.87 -16.69 -6.60
CA CYS A 73 6.70 -16.00 -6.08
C CYS A 73 6.18 -14.99 -7.10
N ASP A 74 4.86 -14.96 -7.30
CA ASP A 74 4.19 -13.95 -8.12
C ASP A 74 4.41 -12.55 -7.52
N PRO A 75 4.35 -11.48 -8.34
CA PRO A 75 4.34 -10.13 -7.82
C PRO A 75 3.09 -9.88 -6.95
N PRO A 76 3.17 -8.98 -5.95
CA PRO A 76 1.99 -8.44 -5.29
C PRO A 76 1.06 -7.72 -6.29
N GLY A 77 -0.19 -7.50 -5.87
CA GLY A 77 -1.08 -6.59 -6.59
C GLY A 77 -0.55 -5.16 -6.63
N THR A 78 -1.01 -4.38 -7.61
CA THR A 78 -0.65 -2.97 -7.73
C THR A 78 -1.01 -2.22 -6.45
N PRO A 79 -0.07 -1.50 -5.83
CA PRO A 79 -0.39 -0.67 -4.68
C PRO A 79 -1.33 0.47 -5.06
N GLU A 80 -2.26 0.77 -4.15
CA GLU A 80 -3.19 1.89 -4.23
C GLU A 80 -2.91 2.85 -3.08
N ALA A 81 -2.95 4.16 -3.36
CA ALA A 81 -2.83 5.18 -2.33
C ALA A 81 -4.18 5.40 -1.64
N ILE A 82 -4.28 5.04 -0.36
CA ILE A 82 -5.49 5.20 0.43
C ILE A 82 -5.52 6.50 1.23
N ILE A 83 -4.34 7.05 1.54
CA ILE A 83 -4.17 8.36 2.20
C ILE A 83 -2.99 9.06 1.55
N VAL A 84 -3.23 10.26 1.00
CA VAL A 84 -2.20 11.12 0.42
C VAL A 84 -2.09 12.39 1.28
N LYS A 85 -0.88 12.65 1.78
CA LYS A 85 -0.51 13.89 2.49
C LYS A 85 0.71 14.52 1.83
N ARG A 86 1.00 15.76 2.22
CA ARG A 86 2.16 16.52 1.71
C ARG A 86 3.52 15.88 2.00
N ASN A 87 3.65 15.08 3.06
CA ASN A 87 4.92 14.50 3.50
C ASN A 87 4.91 12.97 3.65
N GLU A 88 3.75 12.34 3.47
CA GLU A 88 3.60 10.89 3.57
C GLU A 88 2.45 10.38 2.70
N ILE A 89 2.59 9.15 2.20
CA ILE A 89 1.55 8.46 1.44
C ILE A 89 1.38 7.07 2.02
N THR A 90 0.14 6.71 2.36
CA THR A 90 -0.21 5.35 2.80
C THR A 90 -0.70 4.54 1.63
N LEU A 91 -0.01 3.42 1.38
CA LEU A 91 -0.28 2.48 0.31
C LEU A 91 -0.92 1.21 0.86
N GLN A 92 -1.82 0.62 0.09
CA GLN A 92 -2.41 -0.70 0.34
C GLN A 92 -2.31 -1.55 -0.93
N TRP A 93 -2.08 -2.85 -0.80
CA TRP A 93 -2.00 -3.78 -1.92
C TRP A 93 -2.58 -5.15 -1.56
N THR A 94 -2.54 -6.10 -2.50
CA THR A 94 -2.93 -7.50 -2.26
C THR A 94 -1.72 -8.42 -2.27
N LYS A 95 -1.82 -9.55 -1.57
CA LYS A 95 -0.78 -10.59 -1.58
C LYS A 95 -0.61 -11.17 -3.00
N PRO A 96 0.58 -11.72 -3.32
CA PRO A 96 0.76 -12.56 -4.50
C PRO A 96 -0.29 -13.66 -4.58
N VAL A 97 -0.72 -14.01 -5.79
CA VAL A 97 -1.66 -15.11 -6.03
C VAL A 97 -1.00 -16.45 -5.70
N TYR A 98 0.27 -16.61 -6.12
CA TYR A 98 1.11 -17.75 -5.78
C TYR A 98 2.40 -17.31 -5.09
N ASP A 99 2.73 -17.94 -3.95
CA ASP A 99 3.83 -17.54 -3.07
C ASP A 99 5.17 -18.28 -3.34
N GLY A 100 5.22 -19.10 -4.39
CA GLY A 100 6.39 -19.93 -4.71
C GLY A 100 6.52 -21.17 -3.81
N GLY A 101 5.43 -21.62 -3.20
CA GLY A 101 5.41 -22.78 -2.30
C GLY A 101 5.98 -22.48 -0.91
N SER A 102 6.00 -21.22 -0.50
CA SER A 102 6.46 -20.80 0.82
C SER A 102 5.76 -19.52 1.25
N MET A 103 5.29 -19.49 2.49
CA MET A 103 4.50 -18.36 2.99
C MET A 103 5.23 -17.02 2.84
N ILE A 104 4.47 -15.97 2.51
CA ILE A 104 4.98 -14.60 2.49
C ILE A 104 5.33 -14.15 3.92
N THR A 105 6.58 -13.70 4.10
CA THR A 105 7.11 -13.21 5.40
C THR A 105 7.22 -11.70 5.46
N GLY A 106 7.08 -11.01 4.31
CA GLY A 106 6.93 -9.58 4.28
C GLY A 106 7.04 -8.99 2.88
N TYR A 107 7.13 -7.66 2.85
CA TYR A 107 7.16 -6.85 1.65
C TYR A 107 8.26 -5.80 1.73
N ILE A 108 8.76 -5.43 0.55
CA ILE A 108 9.64 -4.29 0.34
C ILE A 108 8.88 -3.29 -0.51
N VAL A 109 8.70 -2.08 0.02
CA VAL A 109 8.12 -0.96 -0.72
C VAL A 109 9.27 -0.15 -1.30
N GLU A 110 9.18 0.13 -2.59
CA GLU A 110 10.10 1.02 -3.30
C GLU A 110 9.36 2.26 -3.79
N LYS A 111 10.06 3.38 -3.83
CA LYS A 111 9.60 4.64 -4.40
C LYS A 111 10.50 5.07 -5.56
N ARG A 112 9.94 5.82 -6.50
CA ARG A 112 10.67 6.50 -7.57
C ARG A 112 10.24 7.95 -7.61
N ASP A 113 11.19 8.85 -7.48
CA ASP A 113 10.96 10.30 -7.54
C ASP A 113 10.83 10.70 -9.01
N LEU A 114 9.78 11.44 -9.38
CA LEU A 114 9.56 11.82 -10.78
C LEU A 114 10.09 13.22 -11.09
N PRO A 115 10.50 13.51 -12.33
CA PRO A 115 10.42 12.64 -13.52
C PRO A 115 11.61 11.68 -13.73
N GLU A 116 12.79 11.95 -13.16
CA GLU A 116 14.06 11.29 -13.55
C GLU A 116 14.65 10.35 -12.48
N GLY A 117 13.93 10.09 -11.39
CA GLY A 117 14.42 9.24 -10.32
C GLY A 117 14.51 7.76 -10.70
N ARG A 118 15.31 7.04 -9.94
CA ARG A 118 15.37 5.58 -9.97
C ARG A 118 14.56 4.98 -8.82
N TRP A 119 14.23 3.70 -8.94
CA TRP A 119 13.63 2.95 -7.84
C TRP A 119 14.58 2.87 -6.65
N MET A 120 14.10 3.27 -5.47
CA MET A 120 14.82 3.26 -4.21
C MET A 120 13.93 2.63 -3.14
N LYS A 121 14.53 1.88 -2.21
CA LYS A 121 13.81 1.30 -1.07
C LYS A 121 13.23 2.41 -0.19
N ALA A 122 11.93 2.32 0.10
CA ALA A 122 11.19 3.21 0.99
C ALA A 122 10.89 2.54 2.36
N SER A 123 10.73 1.22 2.39
CA SER A 123 10.58 0.47 3.63
C SER A 123 11.94 0.02 4.18
N PHE A 124 12.41 0.64 5.26
CA PHE A 124 13.68 0.27 5.90
C PHE A 124 13.55 -0.88 6.91
N THR A 125 12.32 -1.31 7.20
CA THR A 125 11.97 -2.47 8.01
C THR A 125 11.20 -3.49 7.19
N ASN A 126 11.09 -4.73 7.69
CA ASN A 126 10.26 -5.74 7.04
C ASN A 126 8.78 -5.39 7.25
N VAL A 127 8.06 -5.11 6.15
CA VAL A 127 6.63 -4.83 6.20
C VAL A 127 5.87 -6.15 6.19
N ILE A 128 5.12 -6.46 7.24
CA ILE A 128 4.41 -7.74 7.36
C ILE A 128 3.00 -7.64 6.75
N GLU A 129 2.37 -6.48 6.92
CA GLU A 129 1.02 -6.21 6.43
C GLU A 129 1.02 -5.82 4.95
N THR A 130 -0.16 -5.85 4.33
CA THR A 130 -0.35 -5.38 2.95
C THR A 130 -0.69 -3.89 2.91
N GLN A 131 -0.15 -3.13 3.85
CA GLN A 131 -0.30 -1.69 3.99
C GLN A 131 1.00 -1.11 4.54
N PHE A 132 1.40 0.07 4.04
CA PHE A 132 2.58 0.78 4.54
C PHE A 132 2.51 2.27 4.24
N THR A 133 2.91 3.09 5.22
CA THR A 133 3.04 4.54 5.06
C THR A 133 4.47 4.91 4.71
N VAL A 134 4.68 5.41 3.49
CA VAL A 134 5.95 6.00 3.07
C VAL A 134 5.98 7.44 3.55
N SER A 135 6.88 7.76 4.49
CA SER A 135 7.09 9.10 5.05
C SER A 135 8.32 9.80 4.47
N GLY A 136 8.49 11.08 4.81
CA GLY A 136 9.65 11.89 4.36
C GLY A 136 9.57 12.30 2.89
N LEU A 137 8.35 12.40 2.35
CA LEU A 137 8.11 12.93 1.02
C LEU A 137 8.17 14.47 1.03
N THR A 138 8.40 15.05 -0.13
CA THR A 138 8.44 16.50 -0.35
C THR A 138 7.10 16.97 -0.90
N GLU A 139 6.55 18.04 -0.31
CA GLU A 139 5.29 18.63 -0.76
C GLU A 139 5.37 19.04 -2.24
N ASP A 140 4.28 18.83 -2.98
CA ASP A 140 4.12 19.03 -4.42
C ASP A 140 5.01 18.18 -5.33
N GLN A 141 5.90 17.36 -4.76
CA GLN A 141 6.71 16.42 -5.52
C GLN A 141 5.90 15.18 -5.93
N ARG A 142 6.18 14.65 -7.13
CA ARG A 142 5.54 13.45 -7.67
C ARG A 142 6.39 12.21 -7.44
N TYR A 143 5.72 11.12 -7.10
CA TYR A 143 6.32 9.81 -6.82
C TYR A 143 5.55 8.69 -7.50
N GLU A 144 6.24 7.59 -7.78
CA GLU A 144 5.61 6.29 -8.03
C GLU A 144 6.04 5.30 -6.95
N PHE A 145 5.19 4.34 -6.63
CA PHE A 145 5.50 3.28 -5.70
C PHE A 145 5.25 1.91 -6.31
N ARG A 146 6.02 0.92 -5.87
CA ARG A 146 5.81 -0.50 -6.21
C ARG A 146 6.21 -1.37 -5.03
N VAL A 147 5.74 -2.61 -5.02
CA VAL A 147 5.93 -3.54 -3.91
C VAL A 147 6.55 -4.84 -4.40
N ILE A 148 7.45 -5.41 -3.60
CA ILE A 148 8.10 -6.69 -3.82
C ILE A 148 7.77 -7.59 -2.63
N ALA A 149 7.29 -8.81 -2.86
CA ALA A 149 7.07 -9.78 -1.80
C ALA A 149 8.36 -10.54 -1.45
N LYS A 150 8.48 -10.91 -0.18
CA LYS A 150 9.51 -11.81 0.34
C LYS A 150 8.85 -13.02 0.98
N ASN A 151 9.25 -14.22 0.61
CA ASN A 151 8.75 -15.45 1.21
C ASN A 151 9.73 -16.04 2.25
N ALA A 152 9.28 -17.07 2.98
CA ALA A 152 10.06 -17.74 4.03
C ALA A 152 11.31 -18.46 3.49
N ALA A 153 11.35 -18.78 2.19
CA ALA A 153 12.52 -19.35 1.53
C ALA A 153 13.61 -18.29 1.24
N GLY A 154 13.34 -17.01 1.52
CA GLY A 154 14.25 -15.90 1.23
C GLY A 154 14.15 -15.37 -0.20
N THR A 155 13.27 -15.94 -1.04
CA THR A 155 13.06 -15.48 -2.41
C THR A 155 12.28 -14.17 -2.44
N LEU A 156 12.68 -13.28 -3.34
CA LEU A 156 11.95 -12.06 -3.67
C LEU A 156 11.14 -12.28 -4.96
N SER A 157 9.90 -11.81 -4.97
CA SER A 157 9.09 -11.78 -6.19
C SER A 157 9.64 -10.78 -7.20
N LYS A 158 9.07 -10.78 -8.41
CA LYS A 158 9.15 -9.57 -9.25
C LYS A 158 8.42 -8.41 -8.56
N PRO A 159 8.78 -7.15 -8.85
CA PRO A 159 7.99 -6.01 -8.39
C PRO A 159 6.57 -6.04 -8.97
N SER A 160 5.60 -5.51 -8.22
CA SER A 160 4.28 -5.16 -8.74
C SER A 160 4.38 -4.13 -9.87
N ASP A 161 3.27 -3.93 -10.58
CA ASP A 161 3.07 -2.70 -11.34
C ASP A 161 3.14 -1.49 -10.39
N SER A 162 3.48 -0.31 -10.94
CA SER A 162 3.56 0.90 -10.12
C SER A 162 2.20 1.54 -9.92
N THR A 163 2.07 2.35 -8.87
CA THR A 163 0.90 3.21 -8.60
C THR A 163 0.56 4.18 -9.74
N GLY A 164 1.49 4.39 -10.68
CA GLY A 164 1.55 5.62 -11.48
C GLY A 164 1.88 6.86 -10.64
N PRO A 165 1.97 8.06 -11.27
CA PRO A 165 2.40 9.28 -10.59
C PRO A 165 1.41 9.79 -9.54
N ILE A 166 1.81 9.87 -8.28
CA ILE A 166 1.07 10.49 -7.17
C ILE A 166 1.80 11.76 -6.72
N THR A 167 1.09 12.88 -6.60
CA THR A 167 1.63 14.11 -6.02
C THR A 167 1.47 14.08 -4.50
N ALA A 168 2.56 14.26 -3.76
CA ALA A 168 2.51 14.38 -2.31
C ALA A 168 1.97 15.76 -1.92
N LYS A 169 0.66 15.83 -1.65
CA LYS A 169 -0.03 17.03 -1.20
C LYS A 169 -1.18 16.63 -0.30
N ASP A 170 -1.60 17.53 0.60
CA ASP A 170 -2.78 17.26 1.42
C ASP A 170 -4.04 17.24 0.53
N GLU A 171 -4.88 16.24 0.73
CA GLU A 171 -6.20 16.22 0.11
C GLU A 171 -7.09 17.26 0.76
N VAL A 172 -7.60 18.19 -0.07
CA VAL A 172 -8.45 19.28 0.35
C VAL A 172 -9.81 19.13 -0.31
N GLU A 173 -10.80 18.73 0.49
CA GLU A 173 -12.20 18.59 0.13
C GLU A 173 -13.05 19.48 1.04
N LEU A 174 -13.93 20.29 0.44
CA LEU A 174 -14.87 21.14 1.18
C LEU A 174 -15.75 20.31 2.13
N PRO A 175 -16.07 20.83 3.34
CA PRO A 175 -16.96 20.14 4.26
C PRO A 175 -18.33 19.89 3.63
N ARG A 176 -18.85 18.67 3.79
CA ARG A 176 -20.19 18.28 3.37
C ARG A 176 -20.96 17.74 4.57
N ILE A 177 -22.17 18.25 4.74
CA ILE A 177 -23.10 17.82 5.78
C ILE A 177 -24.24 17.04 5.11
N SER A 178 -24.54 15.86 5.64
CA SER A 178 -25.67 15.03 5.23
C SER A 178 -26.57 14.78 6.43
N MET A 179 -27.79 15.34 6.39
CA MET A 179 -28.81 15.15 7.41
C MET A 179 -30.02 14.42 6.85
N ASP A 180 -30.75 13.73 7.72
CA ASP A 180 -32.07 13.18 7.40
C ASP A 180 -32.99 14.30 6.88
N PRO A 181 -33.67 14.13 5.73
CA PRO A 181 -34.58 15.13 5.18
C PRO A 181 -35.65 15.63 6.16
N LYS A 182 -36.02 14.86 7.18
CA LYS A 182 -36.97 15.30 8.24
C LYS A 182 -36.52 16.57 8.97
N PHE A 183 -35.22 16.84 9.00
CA PHE A 183 -34.64 18.02 9.63
C PHE A 183 -34.72 19.28 8.75
N ARG A 184 -35.30 19.20 7.54
CA ARG A 184 -35.55 20.37 6.67
C ARG A 184 -36.88 21.04 6.96
N ASP A 185 -37.81 20.32 7.59
CA ASP A 185 -39.13 20.80 7.94
C ASP A 185 -39.19 21.21 9.42
N THR A 186 -40.23 21.96 9.80
CA THR A 186 -40.43 22.34 11.21
C THR A 186 -40.68 21.11 12.08
N ILE A 187 -39.82 20.92 13.07
CA ILE A 187 -39.93 19.82 14.04
C ILE A 187 -40.71 20.33 15.26
N VAL A 188 -41.80 19.65 15.58
CA VAL A 188 -42.61 19.94 16.78
C VAL A 188 -42.26 18.94 17.87
N VAL A 189 -41.91 19.45 19.05
CA VAL A 189 -41.52 18.65 20.23
C VAL A 189 -42.38 19.10 21.41
N ASN A 190 -42.96 18.16 22.16
CA ASN A 190 -43.75 18.52 23.34
C ASN A 190 -42.85 18.86 24.53
N ALA A 191 -43.37 19.70 25.43
CA ALA A 191 -42.64 20.03 26.65
C ALA A 191 -42.33 18.76 27.46
N GLY A 192 -41.09 18.63 27.93
CA GLY A 192 -40.59 17.45 28.64
C GLY A 192 -40.07 16.33 27.73
N GLU A 193 -40.28 16.40 26.41
CA GLU A 193 -39.71 15.40 25.49
C GLU A 193 -38.23 15.66 25.22
N THR A 194 -37.54 14.63 24.71
CA THR A 194 -36.15 14.73 24.24
C THR A 194 -36.11 14.73 22.73
N PHE A 195 -35.39 15.67 22.12
CA PHE A 195 -35.12 15.67 20.69
C PHE A 195 -33.64 15.49 20.37
N ARG A 196 -33.37 15.00 19.16
CA ARG A 196 -32.02 14.68 18.67
C ARG A 196 -31.85 15.20 17.27
N LEU A 197 -30.78 15.96 17.04
CA LEU A 197 -30.36 16.41 15.72
C LEU A 197 -29.06 15.70 15.37
N GLU A 198 -29.03 15.02 14.23
CA GLU A 198 -27.88 14.21 13.83
C GLU A 198 -27.55 14.38 12.35
N ALA A 199 -26.26 14.37 12.04
CA ALA A 199 -25.76 14.49 10.67
C ALA A 199 -24.49 13.67 10.48
N ASP A 200 -24.30 13.15 9.27
CA ASP A 200 -22.98 12.69 8.82
C ASP A 200 -22.19 13.87 8.25
N VAL A 201 -20.92 13.97 8.62
CA VAL A 201 -19.99 15.02 8.22
C VAL A 201 -18.84 14.41 7.45
N HIS A 202 -18.50 15.02 6.31
CA HIS A 202 -17.38 14.61 5.46
C HIS A 202 -16.53 15.82 5.10
N GLY A 203 -15.27 15.58 4.77
CA GLY A 203 -14.34 16.59 4.28
C GLY A 203 -12.91 16.15 4.52
N LYS A 204 -11.98 16.78 3.80
CA LYS A 204 -10.54 16.55 3.94
C LYS A 204 -9.82 17.90 4.00
N PRO A 205 -8.99 18.17 5.02
CA PRO A 205 -8.92 17.48 6.30
C PRO A 205 -10.28 17.35 6.99
N LEU A 206 -10.38 16.44 7.97
CA LEU A 206 -11.60 16.21 8.74
C LEU A 206 -12.14 17.54 9.30
N PRO A 207 -13.43 17.88 9.07
CA PRO A 207 -13.97 19.15 9.53
C PRO A 207 -14.14 19.22 11.04
N THR A 208 -13.93 20.40 11.62
CA THR A 208 -14.41 20.75 12.95
C THR A 208 -15.93 20.98 12.92
N ILE A 209 -16.64 20.45 13.92
CA ILE A 209 -18.11 20.46 13.99
C ILE A 209 -18.58 21.38 15.13
N GLU A 210 -19.55 22.22 14.84
CA GLU A 210 -20.12 23.18 15.79
C GLU A 210 -21.65 23.29 15.61
N TRP A 211 -22.37 23.36 16.74
CA TRP A 211 -23.82 23.60 16.75
C TRP A 211 -24.09 25.03 17.21
N LEU A 212 -24.90 25.76 16.45
CA LEU A 212 -25.41 27.08 16.82
C LEU A 212 -26.92 27.01 17.01
N ARG A 213 -27.45 27.85 17.91
CA ARG A 213 -28.88 28.15 18.04
C ARG A 213 -29.08 29.65 17.80
N GLY A 214 -29.68 30.00 16.66
CA GLY A 214 -29.58 31.33 16.10
C GLY A 214 -28.11 31.67 15.82
N ASP A 215 -27.62 32.77 16.40
CA ASP A 215 -26.24 33.25 16.24
C ASP A 215 -25.30 32.84 17.38
N LYS A 216 -25.78 32.04 18.36
CA LYS A 216 -25.00 31.65 19.54
C LYS A 216 -24.61 30.19 19.48
N GLU A 217 -23.38 29.89 19.85
CA GLU A 217 -22.91 28.52 20.02
C GLU A 217 -23.74 27.81 21.10
N VAL A 218 -24.07 26.54 20.85
CA VAL A 218 -24.78 25.69 21.80
C VAL A 218 -23.77 25.15 22.81
N GLU A 219 -23.94 25.51 24.06
CA GLU A 219 -23.12 25.00 25.17
C GLU A 219 -23.72 23.72 25.77
N GLU A 220 -22.86 22.80 26.19
CA GLU A 220 -23.30 21.63 26.95
C GLU A 220 -23.88 22.03 28.31
N SER A 221 -24.93 21.33 28.74
CA SER A 221 -25.56 21.54 30.04
C SER A 221 -26.21 20.25 30.51
N ALA A 222 -26.79 20.24 31.72
CA ALA A 222 -27.52 19.07 32.23
C ALA A 222 -28.65 18.58 31.29
N ARG A 223 -29.19 19.47 30.44
CA ARG A 223 -30.25 19.16 29.47
C ARG A 223 -29.76 19.13 28.01
N CYS A 224 -28.49 19.44 27.74
CA CYS A 224 -27.96 19.57 26.38
C CYS A 224 -26.62 18.84 26.25
N GLU A 225 -26.58 17.79 25.42
CA GLU A 225 -25.37 16.99 25.19
C GLU A 225 -24.93 17.09 23.73
N ILE A 226 -23.63 17.28 23.49
CA ILE A 226 -23.02 17.28 22.15
C ILE A 226 -22.08 16.09 22.02
N LYS A 227 -22.35 15.22 21.05
CA LYS A 227 -21.59 13.97 20.81
C LYS A 227 -21.07 13.92 19.38
N ASN A 228 -20.13 14.81 19.09
CA ASN A 228 -19.48 14.86 17.78
C ASN A 228 -18.34 13.82 17.70
N THR A 229 -18.17 13.26 16.50
CA THR A 229 -17.04 12.41 16.09
C THR A 229 -16.50 12.96 14.76
N ASP A 230 -15.39 12.41 14.26
CA ASP A 230 -14.79 12.80 12.98
C ASP A 230 -15.75 12.79 11.78
N PHE A 231 -16.79 11.95 11.85
CA PHE A 231 -17.73 11.73 10.74
C PHE A 231 -19.21 11.93 11.10
N LYS A 232 -19.52 12.24 12.36
CA LYS A 232 -20.91 12.40 12.83
C LYS A 232 -21.04 13.55 13.80
N ALA A 233 -22.09 14.33 13.62
CA ALA A 233 -22.53 15.34 14.57
C ALA A 233 -23.80 14.86 15.27
N LEU A 234 -23.89 15.01 16.59
CA LEU A 234 -25.09 14.69 17.36
C LEU A 234 -25.31 15.71 18.45
N LEU A 235 -26.48 16.34 18.45
CA LEU A 235 -26.97 17.21 19.50
C LEU A 235 -28.22 16.58 20.12
N ILE A 236 -28.25 16.47 21.44
CA ILE A 236 -29.37 15.91 22.20
C ILE A 236 -29.84 16.96 23.21
N VAL A 237 -31.14 17.30 23.16
CA VAL A 237 -31.76 18.19 24.14
C VAL A 237 -32.85 17.43 24.88
N LYS A 238 -32.70 17.29 26.20
CA LYS A 238 -33.59 16.56 27.11
C LYS A 238 -34.55 17.52 27.82
N ASP A 239 -35.68 16.97 28.25
CA ASP A 239 -36.70 17.69 29.03
C ASP A 239 -37.00 19.06 28.41
N ALA A 240 -37.36 19.07 27.12
CA ALA A 240 -37.44 20.28 26.32
C ALA A 240 -38.41 21.29 26.93
N ILE A 241 -37.99 22.55 26.98
CA ILE A 241 -38.80 23.69 27.40
C ILE A 241 -38.90 24.72 26.28
N ARG A 242 -39.80 25.69 26.43
CA ARG A 242 -40.10 26.68 25.39
C ARG A 242 -38.88 27.46 24.89
N ILE A 243 -37.87 27.71 25.74
CA ILE A 243 -36.64 28.44 25.37
C ILE A 243 -35.64 27.57 24.59
N ASP A 244 -35.82 26.25 24.54
CA ASP A 244 -34.98 25.37 23.72
C ASP A 244 -35.36 25.41 22.24
N GLY A 245 -36.56 25.89 21.93
CA GLY A 245 -37.00 26.08 20.55
C GLY A 245 -36.21 27.18 19.84
N GLY A 246 -36.20 27.12 18.51
CA GLY A 246 -35.51 28.07 17.65
C GLY A 246 -34.86 27.37 16.47
N GLN A 247 -34.17 28.14 15.64
CA GLN A 247 -33.39 27.63 14.53
C GLN A 247 -32.05 27.12 15.04
N TYR A 248 -31.73 25.87 14.75
CA TYR A 248 -30.41 25.31 14.98
C TYR A 248 -29.61 25.35 13.67
N ILE A 249 -28.29 25.44 13.76
CA ILE A 249 -27.40 25.42 12.60
C ILE A 249 -26.25 24.48 12.93
N LEU A 250 -26.05 23.46 12.11
CA LEU A 250 -24.83 22.67 12.13
C LEU A 250 -23.81 23.32 11.20
N ARG A 251 -22.63 23.67 11.72
CA ARG A 251 -21.51 24.20 10.97
C ARG A 251 -20.35 23.20 10.97
N ALA A 252 -19.82 22.92 9.78
CA ALA A 252 -18.63 22.10 9.56
C ALA A 252 -17.57 22.93 8.83
N SER A 253 -16.34 22.97 9.34
CA SER A 253 -15.26 23.82 8.79
C SER A 253 -13.93 23.08 8.70
N ASN A 254 -13.19 23.30 7.62
CA ASN A 254 -11.78 22.90 7.48
C ASN A 254 -11.00 23.96 6.67
N VAL A 255 -9.76 23.68 6.29
CA VAL A 255 -8.92 24.62 5.52
C VAL A 255 -9.45 24.92 4.11
N ALA A 256 -10.35 24.09 3.57
CA ALA A 256 -11.00 24.33 2.28
C ALA A 256 -12.12 25.38 2.39
N GLY A 257 -12.70 25.55 3.59
CA GLY A 257 -13.81 26.46 3.87
C GLY A 257 -14.80 25.89 4.88
N SER A 258 -16.01 26.45 4.89
CA SER A 258 -17.07 26.10 5.83
C SER A 258 -18.39 25.81 5.13
N LYS A 259 -19.17 24.87 5.67
CA LYS A 259 -20.54 24.59 5.25
C LYS A 259 -21.46 24.60 6.47
N SER A 260 -22.63 25.22 6.31
CA SER A 260 -23.67 25.23 7.33
C SER A 260 -24.94 24.57 6.81
N PHE A 261 -25.66 23.92 7.72
CA PHE A 261 -26.98 23.34 7.47
C PHE A 261 -27.96 23.80 8.56
N PRO A 262 -28.97 24.62 8.23
CA PRO A 262 -30.00 25.02 9.17
C PRO A 262 -31.00 23.88 9.42
N VAL A 263 -31.44 23.75 10.67
CA VAL A 263 -32.41 22.79 11.19
C VAL A 263 -33.51 23.53 11.94
#